data_AF-A0A833GXX7-F1
#
_entry.id   AF-A0A833GXX7-F1
#
_cell.length_a   1.000
_cell.length_b   1.000
_cell.length_c   1.000
_cell.angle_alpha   90.00
_cell.angle_beta   90.00
_cell.angle_gamma   90.00
#
_symmetry.space_group_name_H-M   'P 1'
#
loop_
_entity.id
_entity.type
_entity.pdbx_description
1 polymer ?
#
loop_
_entity_poly.entity_id
_entity_poly.type
_entity_poly.pdbx_seq_one_letter_code
_entity_poly.pdbx_strand_id
1 'polypeptide(L)'
;MSRFTFEQRCRPQGIVRVTEAVGFLKAMQNGLGFTELRDEGGNIAELTESHLNALIASKLVGQQFPTIGGEVHLWGERGGLSARLEFRTGVGQGEKFPEYFVASLDSGMELPSVQFLEESIKNVKPYEAFVSEAENEDFWNSYDREFSVAGKFEKPALIRWFHYFDEKVVKALGGFDHCLQAPVWDARRFNQGVILQLTERPTEMTKATGREIQRRVMDFFSLENLP
;
A
#
# COMPACT_ATOMS: atom_id res chain seq x y z
N MET A 1 2.20 -9.60 -18.90
CA MET A 1 1.71 -9.73 -17.52
C MET A 1 1.54 -8.35 -16.95
N SER A 2 0.62 -8.17 -16.00
CA SER A 2 0.37 -6.85 -15.41
C SER A 2 1.45 -6.48 -14.39
N ARG A 3 1.61 -5.19 -14.15
CA ARG A 3 2.41 -4.66 -13.02
C ARG A 3 1.52 -4.57 -11.79
N PHE A 4 2.07 -4.90 -10.63
CA PHE A 4 1.38 -4.81 -9.36
C PHE A 4 2.07 -3.81 -8.43
N THR A 5 1.29 -3.13 -7.61
CA THR A 5 1.82 -2.27 -6.54
C THR A 5 1.13 -2.63 -5.23
N PHE A 6 1.91 -2.87 -4.18
CA PHE A 6 1.40 -2.92 -2.82
C PHE A 6 1.57 -1.55 -2.17
N GLU A 7 0.47 -0.94 -1.74
CA GLU A 7 0.46 0.38 -1.11
C GLU A 7 -0.06 0.28 0.31
N GLN A 8 0.52 1.07 1.20
CA GLN A 8 0.06 1.26 2.57
C GLN A 8 -0.01 2.75 2.86
N ARG A 9 -1.21 3.21 3.25
CA ARG A 9 -1.49 4.60 3.54
C ARG A 9 -1.63 4.78 5.04
N CYS A 10 -0.88 5.73 5.58
CA CYS A 10 -0.82 6.04 6.99
C CYS A 10 -1.32 7.45 7.25
N ARG A 11 -1.91 7.65 8.44
CA ARG A 11 -2.28 9.00 8.87
C ARG A 11 -1.01 9.76 9.23
N PRO A 12 -0.88 11.03 8.83
CA PRO A 12 0.29 11.83 9.18
C PRO A 12 0.47 11.90 10.69
N GLN A 13 1.68 11.61 11.17
CA GLN A 13 2.04 11.77 12.58
C GLN A 13 2.89 13.03 12.84
N GLY A 14 3.41 13.66 11.79
CA GLY A 14 4.33 14.79 11.89
C GLY A 14 5.73 14.38 12.39
N ILE A 15 6.05 13.08 12.33
CA ILE A 15 7.35 12.51 12.67
C ILE A 15 7.76 11.48 11.61
N VAL A 16 9.07 11.28 11.44
CA VAL A 16 9.61 10.27 10.53
C VAL A 16 9.48 8.88 11.13
N ARG A 17 8.76 7.98 10.45
CA ARG A 17 8.47 6.61 10.90
C ARG A 17 9.53 5.60 10.48
N VAL A 18 10.78 5.82 10.93
CA VAL A 18 11.94 5.04 10.47
C VAL A 18 11.87 3.57 10.88
N THR A 19 11.46 3.29 12.12
CA THR A 19 11.31 1.91 12.62
C THR A 19 10.32 1.13 11.76
N GLU A 20 9.19 1.74 11.41
CA GLU A 20 8.19 1.14 10.52
C GLU A 20 8.69 0.99 9.09
N ALA A 21 9.45 1.96 8.57
CA ALA A 21 10.10 1.85 7.26
C ALA A 21 11.05 0.65 7.21
N VAL A 22 11.88 0.45 8.24
CA VAL A 22 12.74 -0.73 8.34
C VAL A 22 11.93 -2.03 8.35
N GLY A 23 10.84 -2.08 9.12
CA GLY A 23 9.95 -3.24 9.17
C GLY A 23 9.27 -3.53 7.82
N PHE A 24 8.81 -2.49 7.12
CA PHE A 24 8.27 -2.59 5.76
C PHE A 24 9.30 -3.16 4.78
N LEU A 25 10.49 -2.57 4.72
CA LEU A 25 11.53 -2.96 3.78
C LEU A 25 11.99 -4.40 4.01
N LYS A 26 12.15 -4.83 5.27
CA LYS A 26 12.50 -6.22 5.61
C LYS A 26 11.42 -7.21 5.19
N ALA A 27 10.15 -6.91 5.47
CA ALA A 27 9.04 -7.76 5.08
C ALA A 27 8.97 -7.92 3.55
N MET A 28 9.14 -6.83 2.81
CA MET A 28 9.11 -6.86 1.34
C MET A 28 10.36 -7.49 0.74
N GLN A 29 11.56 -7.23 1.27
CA GLN A 29 12.80 -7.88 0.86
C GLN A 29 12.67 -9.40 0.98
N ASN A 30 12.21 -9.89 2.13
CA ASN A 30 12.01 -11.32 2.37
C ASN A 30 10.90 -11.89 1.49
N GLY A 31 9.77 -11.20 1.38
CA GLY A 31 8.61 -11.69 0.62
C GLY A 31 8.82 -11.74 -0.88
N LEU A 32 9.67 -10.87 -1.41
CA LEU A 32 10.08 -10.85 -2.82
C LEU A 32 11.35 -11.67 -3.06
N GLY A 33 11.99 -12.20 -2.01
CA GLY A 33 13.19 -13.02 -2.10
C GLY A 33 14.40 -12.26 -2.64
N PHE A 34 14.55 -10.99 -2.28
CA PHE A 34 15.72 -10.18 -2.61
C PHE A 34 16.85 -10.46 -1.63
N THR A 35 18.07 -10.64 -2.12
CA THR A 35 19.25 -10.79 -1.26
C THR A 35 19.66 -9.47 -0.62
N GLU A 36 19.43 -8.36 -1.32
CA GLU A 36 19.80 -7.02 -0.91
C GLU A 36 18.87 -5.99 -1.57
N LEU A 37 18.85 -4.79 -1.00
CA LEU A 37 18.22 -3.61 -1.59
C LEU A 37 19.31 -2.57 -1.86
N ARG A 38 19.19 -1.82 -2.94
CA ARG A 38 20.15 -0.78 -3.34
C ARG A 38 19.50 0.60 -3.37
N ASP A 39 20.26 1.62 -3.01
CA ASP A 39 19.84 3.02 -3.14
C ASP A 39 20.00 3.54 -4.58
N GLU A 40 19.63 4.80 -4.81
CA GLU A 40 19.77 5.47 -6.12
C GLU A 40 21.21 5.54 -6.63
N GLY A 41 22.20 5.51 -5.73
CA GLY A 41 23.62 5.47 -6.07
C GLY A 41 24.13 4.06 -6.36
N GLY A 42 23.26 3.04 -6.29
CA GLY A 42 23.61 1.64 -6.46
C GLY A 42 24.30 1.02 -5.24
N ASN A 43 24.38 1.71 -4.10
CA ASN A 43 24.97 1.17 -2.87
C ASN A 43 23.99 0.25 -2.16
N ILE A 44 24.50 -0.78 -1.50
CA ILE A 44 23.67 -1.67 -0.68
C ILE A 44 23.12 -0.87 0.51
N ALA A 45 21.80 -0.85 0.64
CA ALA A 45 21.10 -0.23 1.74
C ALA A 45 21.02 -1.19 2.94
N GLU A 46 21.65 -0.82 4.04
CA GLU A 46 21.50 -1.56 5.28
C GLU A 46 20.12 -1.26 5.89
N LEU A 47 19.32 -2.30 6.15
CA LEU A 47 17.98 -2.14 6.71
C LEU A 47 18.03 -1.94 8.23
N THR A 48 18.66 -0.84 8.63
CA THR A 48 18.81 -0.36 10.01
C THR A 48 18.27 1.05 10.13
N GLU A 49 17.85 1.43 11.34
CA GLU A 49 17.32 2.77 11.58
C GLU A 49 18.39 3.84 11.35
N SER A 50 19.65 3.58 11.72
CA SER A 50 20.75 4.53 11.53
C SER A 50 20.99 4.82 10.05
N HIS A 51 20.99 3.79 9.21
CA HIS A 51 21.23 3.96 7.78
C HIS A 51 20.07 4.70 7.11
N LEU A 52 18.82 4.34 7.43
CA LEU A 52 17.65 5.02 6.89
C LEU A 52 17.56 6.48 7.36
N ASN A 53 17.89 6.76 8.63
CA ASN A 53 17.98 8.14 9.11
C ASN A 53 19.01 8.94 8.31
N ALA A 54 20.16 8.36 7.97
CA ALA A 54 21.17 9.03 7.15
C ALA A 54 20.69 9.28 5.71
N LEU A 55 20.01 8.30 5.10
CA LEU A 55 19.40 8.46 3.77
C LEU A 55 18.34 9.55 3.75
N ILE A 56 17.46 9.58 4.76
CA ILE A 56 16.42 10.62 4.89
C ILE A 56 17.05 11.98 5.13
N ALA A 57 18.04 12.07 6.03
CA ALA A 57 18.74 13.31 6.33
C ALA A 57 19.43 13.88 5.08
N SER A 58 20.10 13.07 4.27
CA SER A 58 20.75 13.53 3.04
C SER A 58 19.75 14.08 2.02
N LYS A 59 18.53 13.52 1.98
CA LYS A 59 17.43 13.97 1.12
C LYS A 59 16.73 15.23 1.63
N LEU A 60 16.80 15.51 2.93
CA LEU A 60 16.24 16.73 3.54
C LEU A 60 17.19 17.93 3.45
N VAL A 61 18.49 17.71 3.25
CA VAL A 61 19.49 18.78 3.03
C VAL A 61 19.28 19.38 1.64
N GLY A 62 18.53 20.48 1.57
CA GLY A 62 18.39 21.31 0.36
C GLY A 62 17.03 21.25 -0.35
N GLN A 63 15.98 20.70 0.27
CA GLN A 63 14.67 20.67 -0.38
C GLN A 63 14.05 22.06 -0.56
N GLN A 64 13.59 22.34 -1.78
CA GLN A 64 12.77 23.51 -2.11
C GLN A 64 11.37 23.46 -1.49
N PHE A 65 10.92 22.29 -1.02
CA PHE A 65 9.59 22.06 -0.46
C PHE A 65 9.69 21.56 0.98
N PRO A 66 9.80 22.45 1.98
CA PRO A 66 9.89 22.06 3.40
C PRO A 66 8.65 21.32 3.93
N THR A 67 7.60 21.19 3.12
CA THR A 67 6.33 20.55 3.44
C THR A 67 6.29 19.06 3.12
N ILE A 68 7.08 18.58 2.15
CA ILE A 68 7.28 17.16 1.86
C ILE A 68 8.45 16.70 2.73
N GLY A 69 8.31 15.62 3.48
CA GLY A 69 9.45 15.07 4.21
C GLY A 69 10.39 14.29 3.31
N GLY A 70 11.12 13.35 3.90
CA GLY A 70 11.99 12.47 3.12
C GLY A 70 11.19 11.50 2.26
N GLU A 71 11.57 11.41 0.98
CA GLU A 71 11.22 10.30 0.09
C GLU A 71 12.49 9.46 -0.13
N VAL A 72 12.36 8.16 0.09
CA VAL A 72 13.47 7.21 -0.11
C VAL A 72 12.98 6.12 -1.05
N HIS A 73 13.77 5.87 -2.08
CA HIS A 73 13.57 4.78 -3.03
C HIS A 73 14.72 3.77 -2.89
N LEU A 74 14.37 2.50 -2.85
CA LEU A 74 15.29 1.38 -2.87
C LEU A 74 14.87 0.37 -3.94
N TRP A 75 15.83 -0.31 -4.54
CA TRP A 75 15.60 -1.30 -5.60
C TRP A 75 16.10 -2.67 -5.17
N GLY A 76 15.26 -3.69 -5.38
CA GLY A 76 15.64 -5.09 -5.29
C GLY A 76 15.54 -5.76 -6.64
N GLU A 77 16.45 -6.68 -6.95
CA GLU A 77 16.46 -7.44 -8.20
C GLU A 77 16.42 -8.95 -7.93
N ARG A 78 15.65 -9.68 -8.72
CA ARG A 78 15.59 -11.15 -8.71
C ARG A 78 15.31 -11.67 -10.11
N GLY A 79 16.20 -12.49 -10.64
CA GLY A 79 16.00 -13.12 -11.96
C GLY A 79 15.84 -12.12 -13.12
N GLY A 80 16.48 -10.95 -13.03
CA GLY A 80 16.39 -9.89 -14.05
C GLY A 80 15.14 -9.02 -13.97
N LEU A 81 14.30 -9.21 -12.95
CA LEU A 81 13.15 -8.35 -12.64
C LEU A 81 13.46 -7.47 -11.44
N SER A 82 12.97 -6.24 -11.44
CA SER A 82 13.18 -5.29 -10.34
C SER A 82 11.87 -4.98 -9.61
N ALA A 83 12.00 -4.58 -8.35
CA ALA A 83 10.93 -3.89 -7.63
C ALA A 83 11.48 -2.62 -6.99
N ARG A 84 10.66 -1.57 -7.01
CA ARG A 84 10.93 -0.32 -6.31
C ARG A 84 10.18 -0.33 -4.99
N LEU A 85 10.91 -0.18 -3.89
CA LEU A 85 10.37 0.06 -2.56
C LEU A 85 10.53 1.54 -2.24
N GLU A 86 9.44 2.17 -1.84
CA GLU A 86 9.36 3.60 -1.60
C GLU A 86 8.66 3.87 -0.29
N PHE A 87 9.14 4.85 0.47
CA PHE A 87 8.34 5.42 1.54
C PHE A 87 8.44 6.94 1.54
N ARG A 88 7.32 7.57 1.92
CA ARG A 88 7.16 9.01 2.02
C ARG A 88 6.67 9.37 3.41
N THR A 89 7.41 10.25 4.09
CA THR A 89 7.03 10.81 5.38
C THR A 89 6.79 12.33 5.24
N GLY A 90 5.90 12.90 6.03
CA GLY A 90 5.65 14.35 6.09
C GLY A 90 6.23 14.97 7.36
N VAL A 91 6.72 16.21 7.28
CA VAL A 91 7.28 16.95 8.44
C VAL A 91 6.63 18.32 8.69
N GLY A 92 5.65 18.73 7.89
CA GLY A 92 5.00 20.04 8.03
C GLY A 92 3.93 20.10 9.13
N GLN A 93 4.05 21.07 10.05
CA GLN A 93 2.95 21.44 10.94
C GLN A 93 1.87 22.18 10.14
N GLY A 94 0.73 21.53 9.89
CA GLY A 94 -0.46 22.16 9.32
C GLY A 94 -1.01 21.55 8.03
N GLU A 95 -0.22 20.75 7.32
CA GLU A 95 -0.66 20.04 6.10
C GLU A 95 -0.71 18.53 6.34
N LYS A 96 -1.88 17.93 6.12
CA LYS A 96 -2.12 16.49 6.32
C LYS A 96 -1.77 15.71 5.07
N PHE A 97 -0.49 15.50 4.77
CA PHE A 97 -0.14 14.53 3.74
C PHE A 97 -0.20 13.11 4.30
N PRO A 98 -0.93 12.19 3.68
CA PRO A 98 -0.83 10.78 4.00
C PRO A 98 0.62 10.31 3.81
N GLU A 99 1.12 9.55 4.78
CA GLU A 99 2.41 8.87 4.67
C GLU A 99 2.19 7.59 3.88
N TYR A 100 3.12 7.26 2.99
CA TYR A 100 2.99 6.12 2.09
C TYR A 100 4.16 5.16 2.23
N PHE A 101 3.87 3.86 2.16
CA PHE A 101 4.86 2.80 1.96
C PHE A 101 4.39 1.98 0.75
N VAL A 102 5.25 1.88 -0.26
CA VAL A 102 4.87 1.40 -1.59
C VAL A 102 5.91 0.39 -2.08
N ALA A 103 5.45 -0.75 -2.57
CA ALA A 103 6.26 -1.72 -3.29
C ALA A 103 5.70 -1.88 -4.71
N SER A 104 6.38 -1.30 -5.71
CA SER A 104 6.02 -1.40 -7.12
C SER A 104 6.82 -2.50 -7.79
N LEU A 105 6.13 -3.50 -8.35
CA LEU A 105 6.73 -4.69 -8.93
C LEU A 105 6.75 -4.59 -10.46
N ASP A 106 7.86 -5.00 -11.07
CA ASP A 106 7.94 -5.15 -12.52
C ASP A 106 6.96 -6.21 -13.05
N SER A 107 6.64 -6.07 -14.34
CA SER A 107 5.81 -7.05 -15.05
C SER A 107 6.45 -8.43 -15.00
N GLY A 108 5.68 -9.43 -14.57
CA GLY A 108 6.15 -10.81 -14.45
C GLY A 108 6.79 -11.15 -13.10
N MET A 109 6.95 -10.17 -12.20
CA MET A 109 7.30 -10.47 -10.81
C MET A 109 6.08 -11.01 -10.07
N GLU A 110 6.28 -12.09 -9.32
CA GLU A 110 5.24 -12.65 -8.47
C GLU A 110 4.98 -11.75 -7.26
N LEU A 111 3.71 -11.63 -6.89
CA LEU A 111 3.32 -10.97 -5.66
C LEU A 111 3.93 -11.70 -4.45
N PRO A 112 4.36 -10.98 -3.40
CA PRO A 112 4.75 -11.62 -2.17
C PRO A 112 3.54 -12.36 -1.57
N SER A 113 3.79 -13.44 -0.84
CA SER A 113 2.70 -14.15 -0.16
C SER A 113 1.98 -13.22 0.83
N VAL A 114 0.70 -13.50 1.07
CA VAL A 114 -0.17 -12.72 1.98
C VAL A 114 0.46 -12.54 3.36
N GLN A 115 1.23 -13.52 3.84
CA GLN A 115 1.93 -13.44 5.12
C GLN A 115 2.91 -12.26 5.20
N PHE A 116 3.62 -11.93 4.12
CA PHE A 116 4.55 -10.80 4.11
C PHE A 116 3.83 -9.45 4.00
N LEU A 117 2.68 -9.41 3.30
CA LEU A 117 1.80 -8.25 3.31
C LEU A 117 1.27 -7.98 4.73
N GLU A 118 0.82 -9.03 5.43
CA GLU A 118 0.37 -8.97 6.81
C GLU A 118 1.47 -8.54 7.78
N GLU A 119 2.67 -9.11 7.66
CA GLU A 119 3.83 -8.72 8.47
C GLU A 119 4.12 -7.23 8.31
N SER A 120 4.07 -6.76 7.07
CA SER A 120 4.25 -5.35 6.79
C SER A 120 3.16 -4.47 7.40
N ILE A 121 1.88 -4.87 7.34
CA ILE A 121 0.77 -4.15 7.98
C ILE A 121 0.94 -4.10 9.49
N LYS A 122 1.47 -5.16 10.13
CA LYS A 122 1.75 -5.16 11.58
C LYS A 122 2.84 -4.14 11.95
N ASN A 123 3.87 -4.01 11.11
CA ASN A 123 4.95 -3.05 11.29
C ASN A 123 4.47 -1.62 11.07
N VAL A 124 3.82 -1.36 9.94
CA VAL A 124 3.45 -0.02 9.47
C VAL A 124 2.18 0.50 10.13
N LYS A 125 1.26 -0.37 10.54
CA LYS A 125 -0.06 -0.02 11.10
C LYS A 125 -0.79 1.06 10.25
N PRO A 126 -0.98 0.83 8.95
CA PRO A 126 -1.67 1.76 8.08
C PRO A 126 -3.16 1.87 8.45
N TYR A 127 -3.83 2.90 7.92
CA TYR A 127 -5.30 2.92 7.95
C TYR A 127 -5.90 2.14 6.77
N GLU A 128 -5.16 2.04 5.68
CA GLU A 128 -5.54 1.37 4.45
C GLU A 128 -4.30 0.71 3.83
N ALA A 129 -4.39 -0.54 3.40
CA ALA A 129 -3.32 -1.20 2.65
C ALA A 129 -3.89 -2.10 1.57
N PHE A 130 -3.36 -2.06 0.35
CA PHE A 130 -3.94 -2.80 -0.77
C PHE A 130 -2.94 -3.14 -1.85
N VAL A 131 -3.30 -4.14 -2.66
CA VAL A 131 -2.57 -4.48 -3.89
C VAL A 131 -3.35 -4.01 -5.10
N SER A 132 -2.78 -3.09 -5.86
CA SER A 132 -3.31 -2.59 -7.13
C SER A 132 -2.67 -3.30 -8.33
N GLU A 133 -3.44 -3.47 -9.39
CA GLU A 133 -2.98 -3.97 -10.69
C GLU A 133 -3.07 -2.83 -11.70
N ALA A 134 -1.96 -2.42 -12.31
CA ALA A 134 -1.90 -1.20 -13.12
C ALA A 134 -2.98 -1.13 -14.20
N GLU A 135 -3.20 -2.22 -14.95
CA GLU A 135 -4.22 -2.26 -16.00
C GLU A 135 -5.66 -2.24 -15.49
N ASN A 136 -5.87 -2.58 -14.22
CA ASN A 136 -7.16 -2.51 -13.57
C ASN A 136 -7.39 -1.14 -12.94
N GLU A 137 -6.36 -0.53 -12.35
CA GLU A 137 -6.42 0.87 -11.90
C GLU A 137 -6.72 1.83 -13.06
N ASP A 138 -6.12 1.62 -14.24
CA ASP A 138 -6.39 2.44 -15.42
C ASP A 138 -7.87 2.43 -15.82
N PHE A 139 -8.56 1.30 -15.61
CA PHE A 139 -9.99 1.17 -15.87
C PHE A 139 -10.84 1.93 -14.84
N TRP A 140 -10.40 1.96 -13.58
CA TRP A 140 -11.11 2.61 -12.48
C TRP A 140 -10.67 4.07 -12.22
N ASN A 141 -9.76 4.61 -13.03
CA ASN A 141 -9.17 5.95 -12.88
C ASN A 141 -10.19 7.10 -12.74
N SER A 142 -11.41 6.96 -13.29
CA SER A 142 -12.48 7.97 -13.09
C SER A 142 -12.97 8.02 -11.64
N TYR A 143 -13.10 6.86 -10.98
CA TYR A 143 -13.59 6.76 -9.60
C TYR A 143 -12.55 7.25 -8.58
N ASP A 144 -11.27 7.00 -8.82
CA ASP A 144 -10.18 7.42 -7.90
C ASP A 144 -9.95 8.95 -7.93
N ARG A 145 -10.17 9.59 -9.10
CA ARG A 145 -10.08 11.05 -9.26
C ARG A 145 -11.17 11.80 -8.51
N GLU A 146 -12.42 11.36 -8.56
CA GLU A 146 -13.54 12.04 -7.87
C GLU A 146 -13.40 11.94 -6.35
N PHE A 147 -12.89 10.81 -5.84
CA PHE A 147 -12.68 10.59 -4.42
C PHE A 147 -11.55 11.43 -3.81
N SER A 148 -10.45 11.58 -4.56
CA SER A 148 -9.27 12.36 -4.12
C SER A 148 -9.56 13.85 -3.99
N VAL A 149 -10.47 14.39 -4.81
CA VAL A 149 -10.87 15.82 -4.78
C VAL A 149 -11.76 16.13 -3.57
N ALA A 150 -12.47 15.16 -3.01
CA ALA A 150 -13.42 15.37 -1.92
C ALA A 150 -12.80 15.40 -0.51
N GLY A 151 -11.50 15.10 -0.36
CA GLY A 151 -10.82 15.10 0.95
C GLY A 151 -11.39 14.10 1.97
N LYS A 152 -12.14 13.08 1.51
CA LYS A 152 -12.80 12.09 2.36
C LYS A 152 -11.89 10.87 2.56
N PHE A 153 -11.02 10.92 3.56
CA PHE A 153 -10.16 9.77 3.94
C PHE A 153 -10.89 8.69 4.77
N GLU A 154 -12.22 8.78 4.89
CA GLU A 154 -12.99 7.93 5.80
C GLU A 154 -13.40 6.60 5.15
N LYS A 155 -13.40 6.52 3.82
CA LYS A 155 -13.76 5.32 3.05
C LYS A 155 -12.74 5.09 1.94
N PRO A 156 -12.50 3.84 1.51
CA PRO A 156 -11.72 3.57 0.31
C PRO A 156 -12.47 4.03 -0.93
N ALA A 157 -11.73 4.48 -1.95
CA ALA A 157 -12.27 4.76 -3.27
C ALA A 157 -12.63 3.48 -4.03
N LEU A 158 -11.79 2.45 -3.88
CA LEU A 158 -11.89 1.17 -4.58
C LEU A 158 -11.57 0.04 -3.61
N ILE A 159 -12.33 -1.05 -3.67
CA ILE A 159 -11.89 -2.32 -3.08
C ILE A 159 -10.98 -3.01 -4.09
N ARG A 160 -9.86 -3.60 -3.66
CA ARG A 160 -8.86 -4.21 -4.54
C ARG A 160 -8.65 -5.67 -4.14
N TRP A 161 -7.89 -6.43 -4.93
CA TRP A 161 -7.72 -7.88 -4.74
C TRP A 161 -7.39 -8.24 -3.28
N PHE A 162 -6.34 -7.65 -2.74
CA PHE A 162 -6.03 -7.67 -1.31
C PHE A 162 -6.28 -6.27 -0.78
N HIS A 163 -7.07 -6.15 0.29
CA HIS A 163 -7.35 -4.87 0.91
C HIS A 163 -7.52 -5.00 2.43
N TYR A 164 -6.71 -4.28 3.18
CA TYR A 164 -6.83 -4.08 4.62
C TYR A 164 -7.39 -2.70 4.96
N PHE A 165 -8.28 -2.67 5.95
CA PHE A 165 -8.86 -1.47 6.54
C PHE A 165 -8.67 -1.47 8.05
N ASP A 166 -8.27 -0.34 8.64
CA ASP A 166 -8.29 -0.19 10.09
C ASP A 166 -9.71 0.00 10.65
N GLU A 167 -9.84 -0.02 11.98
CA GLU A 167 -11.11 0.13 12.69
C GLU A 167 -11.94 1.33 12.24
N LYS A 168 -11.30 2.47 11.95
CA LYS A 168 -12.02 3.70 11.58
C LYS A 168 -12.63 3.57 10.20
N VAL A 169 -11.88 3.02 9.25
CA VAL A 169 -12.39 2.76 7.89
C VAL A 169 -13.46 1.67 7.93
N VAL A 170 -13.23 0.59 8.70
CA VAL A 170 -14.23 -0.47 8.93
C VAL A 170 -15.54 0.11 9.48
N LYS A 171 -15.47 1.02 10.46
CA LYS A 171 -16.66 1.69 10.99
C LYS A 171 -17.39 2.49 9.93
N ALA A 172 -16.67 3.23 9.09
CA ALA A 172 -17.26 4.01 7.99
C ALA A 172 -17.90 3.10 6.93
N LEU A 173 -17.36 1.91 6.72
CA LEU A 173 -17.90 0.89 5.81
C LEU A 173 -19.11 0.13 6.37
N GLY A 174 -19.56 0.39 7.59
CA GLY A 174 -20.73 -0.28 8.20
C GLY A 174 -20.40 -1.15 9.41
N GLY A 175 -19.15 -1.19 9.85
CA GLY A 175 -18.69 -1.92 11.04
C GLY A 175 -18.17 -3.33 10.72
N PHE A 176 -17.53 -3.94 11.72
CA PHE A 176 -16.86 -5.24 11.55
C PHE A 176 -17.79 -6.33 11.02
N ASP A 177 -18.98 -6.49 11.58
CA ASP A 177 -19.90 -7.57 11.19
C ASP A 177 -20.33 -7.44 9.73
N HIS A 178 -20.53 -6.21 9.25
CA HIS A 178 -20.83 -5.95 7.85
C HIS A 178 -19.63 -6.26 6.95
N CYS A 179 -18.42 -5.79 7.31
CA CYS A 179 -17.22 -6.07 6.52
C CYS A 179 -16.89 -7.58 6.45
N LEU A 180 -17.14 -8.34 7.52
CA LEU A 180 -16.90 -9.79 7.57
C LEU A 180 -17.92 -10.59 6.73
N GLN A 181 -19.01 -9.98 6.28
CA GLN A 181 -20.02 -10.56 5.39
C GLN A 181 -19.81 -10.18 3.92
N ALA A 182 -18.71 -9.47 3.61
CA ALA A 182 -18.42 -9.06 2.24
C ALA A 182 -18.36 -10.28 1.29
N PRO A 183 -18.87 -10.17 0.05
CA PRO A 183 -18.94 -11.28 -0.90
C PRO A 183 -17.57 -11.53 -1.57
N VAL A 184 -16.60 -11.94 -0.77
CA VAL A 184 -15.19 -12.16 -1.15
C VAL A 184 -14.75 -13.58 -0.79
N TRP A 185 -13.56 -13.98 -1.24
CA TRP A 185 -12.98 -15.28 -0.91
C TRP A 185 -12.62 -15.42 0.58
N ASP A 186 -11.96 -14.41 1.15
CA ASP A 186 -11.61 -14.36 2.57
C ASP A 186 -11.91 -12.96 3.12
N ALA A 187 -12.69 -12.90 4.20
CA ALA A 187 -12.94 -11.70 4.98
C ALA A 187 -12.72 -12.03 6.45
N ARG A 188 -11.73 -11.39 7.07
CA ARG A 188 -11.38 -11.71 8.47
C ARG A 188 -10.84 -10.52 9.22
N ARG A 189 -10.99 -10.59 10.55
CA ARG A 189 -10.34 -9.65 11.45
C ARG A 189 -8.83 -9.85 11.39
N PHE A 190 -8.11 -8.74 11.37
CA PHE A 190 -6.67 -8.72 11.39
C PHE A 190 -6.19 -7.46 12.10
N ASN A 191 -5.36 -7.62 13.14
CA ASN A 191 -4.93 -6.51 13.99
C ASN A 191 -6.15 -5.72 14.53
N GLN A 192 -6.20 -4.40 14.30
CA GLN A 192 -7.32 -3.52 14.66
C GLN A 192 -8.33 -3.37 13.52
N GLY A 193 -8.28 -4.21 12.50
CA GLY A 193 -8.97 -4.00 11.24
C GLY A 193 -9.53 -5.26 10.60
N VAL A 194 -9.78 -5.18 9.30
CA VAL A 194 -10.28 -6.28 8.46
C VAL A 194 -9.39 -6.40 7.24
N ILE A 195 -9.03 -7.64 6.88
CA ILE A 195 -8.49 -7.99 5.56
C ILE A 195 -9.63 -8.56 4.72
N LEU A 196 -9.73 -8.08 3.49
CA LEU A 196 -10.51 -8.66 2.42
C LEU A 196 -9.56 -9.21 1.34
N GLN A 197 -9.82 -10.43 0.89
CA GLN A 197 -9.20 -11.02 -0.30
C GLN A 197 -10.29 -11.41 -1.27
N LEU A 198 -10.34 -10.76 -2.44
CA LEU A 198 -11.38 -10.98 -3.44
C LEU A 198 -11.35 -12.42 -3.96
N THR A 199 -10.15 -12.97 -4.17
CA THR A 199 -9.91 -14.35 -4.62
C THR A 199 -8.65 -14.93 -4.00
N GLU A 200 -8.52 -16.27 -4.05
CA GLU A 200 -7.32 -16.98 -3.57
C GLU A 200 -6.05 -16.58 -4.35
N ARG A 201 -6.18 -16.42 -5.68
CA ARG A 201 -5.06 -16.13 -6.59
C ARG A 201 -5.45 -15.06 -7.61
N PRO A 202 -4.88 -13.84 -7.57
CA PRO A 202 -5.26 -12.76 -8.47
C PRO A 202 -4.81 -13.00 -9.91
N THR A 203 -3.65 -13.65 -10.07
CA THR A 203 -2.99 -13.85 -11.37
C THR A 203 -3.63 -14.95 -12.22
N GLU A 204 -4.50 -15.78 -11.65
CA GLU A 204 -5.18 -16.86 -12.36
C GLU A 204 -6.53 -16.43 -12.97
N MET A 205 -6.98 -15.20 -12.69
CA MET A 205 -8.25 -14.70 -13.19
C MET A 205 -8.11 -13.93 -14.50
N THR A 206 -9.16 -14.00 -15.33
CA THR A 206 -9.31 -13.02 -16.40
C THR A 206 -9.62 -11.64 -15.82
N LYS A 207 -9.19 -10.58 -16.53
CA LYS A 207 -9.46 -9.19 -16.13
C LYS A 207 -10.96 -8.90 -15.99
N ALA A 208 -11.79 -9.48 -16.85
CA ALA A 208 -13.24 -9.29 -16.81
C ALA A 208 -13.83 -9.87 -15.51
N THR A 209 -13.45 -11.09 -15.16
CA THR A 209 -13.88 -11.74 -13.90
C THR A 209 -13.40 -10.97 -12.68
N GLY A 210 -12.14 -10.51 -12.67
CA GLY A 210 -11.60 -9.71 -11.58
C GLY A 210 -12.40 -8.41 -11.36
N ARG A 211 -12.74 -7.71 -12.43
CA ARG A 211 -13.55 -6.48 -12.39
C ARG A 211 -14.97 -6.71 -11.92
N GLU A 212 -15.59 -7.83 -12.31
CA GLU A 212 -16.94 -8.19 -11.88
C GLU A 212 -17.00 -8.45 -10.37
N ILE A 213 -16.03 -9.21 -9.83
CA ILE A 213 -15.93 -9.45 -8.38
C ILE A 213 -15.70 -8.14 -7.65
N GLN A 214 -14.79 -7.30 -8.16
CA GLN A 214 -14.49 -6.00 -7.58
C GLN A 214 -15.74 -5.10 -7.50
N ARG A 215 -16.50 -5.00 -8.61
CA ARG A 215 -17.78 -4.28 -8.67
C ARG A 215 -18.77 -4.78 -7.62
N ARG A 216 -19.01 -6.09 -7.57
CA ARG A 216 -19.95 -6.69 -6.61
C ARG A 216 -19.63 -6.34 -5.16
N VAL A 217 -18.35 -6.26 -4.82
CA VAL A 217 -17.90 -5.91 -3.47
C VAL A 217 -17.97 -4.41 -3.23
N MET A 218 -17.69 -3.59 -4.23
CA MET A 218 -17.90 -2.14 -4.18
C MET A 218 -19.40 -1.80 -4.00
N ASP A 219 -20.29 -2.51 -4.70
CA ASP A 219 -21.75 -2.40 -4.54
C ASP A 219 -22.20 -2.77 -3.13
N PHE A 220 -21.66 -3.87 -2.59
CA PHE A 220 -21.93 -4.29 -1.20
C PHE A 220 -21.63 -3.18 -0.19
N PHE A 221 -20.52 -2.46 -0.37
CA PHE A 221 -20.14 -1.32 0.47
C PHE A 221 -20.75 0.02 0.05
N SER A 222 -21.63 0.02 -0.97
CA SER A 222 -22.25 1.22 -1.54
C SER A 222 -21.22 2.28 -1.99
N LEU A 223 -20.14 1.84 -2.64
CA LEU A 223 -19.07 2.70 -3.14
C LEU A 223 -19.27 3.18 -4.58
N GLU A 224 -20.06 2.48 -5.41
CA GLU A 224 -20.30 2.88 -6.82
C GLU A 224 -21.23 4.11 -6.97
N ASN A 225 -21.94 4.52 -5.92
CA ASN A 225 -22.90 5.64 -5.95
C ASN A 225 -22.40 6.89 -5.19
N LEU A 226 -21.12 7.20 -5.29
CA LEU A 226 -20.63 8.46 -4.76
C LEU A 226 -20.96 9.58 -5.76
N PRO A 227 -21.61 10.68 -5.31
CA PRO A 227 -22.06 11.75 -6.18
C PRO A 227 -20.92 12.55 -6.80
#